data_AF-A0A1I1CCL5-F1
#
_entry.id   AF-A0A1I1CCL5-F1
#
_cell.length_a   1.000
_cell.length_b   1.000
_cell.length_c   1.000
_cell.angle_alpha   90.00
_cell.angle_beta   90.00
_cell.angle_gamma   90.00
#
_symmetry.space_group_name_H-M   'P 1'
#
loop_
_entity.id
_entity.type
_entity.pdbx_description
1 polymer ?
#
loop_
_entity_poly.entity_id
_entity_poly.type
_entity_poly.pdbx_seq_one_letter_code
_entity_poly.pdbx_strand_id
1 'polypeptide(L)'
;MPKKLRLTGDAEADKLLSEDPFALLTGMLLDQQIAMEVAFNGPKKIADRMDGFSVTKIAEADLEEFVELCVQKPAIHRYGGSMARRVHALAEHIVENYGGKTDRIWKTGKPDGAEALKRLKALPGFGDQKARIFLALLGKQLGVKLDGWREAAGAYGEEGSRRSIADVTSAESLTEVREFKKAAKAAAKK
;
A
#
# COMPACT_ATOMS: atom_id res chain seq x y z
N MET A 1 13.62 0.08 -15.96
CA MET A 1 12.38 0.82 -15.67
C MET A 1 11.59 0.02 -14.63
N PRO A 2 11.06 0.62 -13.56
CA PRO A 2 10.15 -0.10 -12.67
C PRO A 2 8.98 -0.63 -13.50
N LYS A 3 8.56 -1.88 -13.26
CA LYS A 3 7.42 -2.47 -13.99
C LYS A 3 6.16 -1.70 -13.63
N LYS A 4 5.36 -1.35 -14.65
CA LYS A 4 4.02 -0.78 -14.46
C LYS A 4 3.17 -1.78 -13.67
N LEU A 5 2.73 -1.37 -12.48
CA LEU A 5 1.83 -2.13 -11.63
C LEU A 5 0.45 -2.28 -12.30
N ARG A 6 -0.26 -3.36 -11.97
CA ARG A 6 -1.60 -3.67 -12.50
C ARG A 6 -2.50 -4.20 -11.39
N LEU A 7 -2.71 -3.39 -10.36
CA LEU A 7 -3.29 -3.82 -9.07
C LEU A 7 -4.79 -3.60 -9.00
N THR A 8 -5.30 -2.59 -9.70
CA THR A 8 -6.67 -2.12 -9.56
C THR A 8 -7.54 -2.47 -10.77
N GLY A 9 -6.93 -2.61 -11.95
CA GLY A 9 -7.65 -2.70 -13.23
C GLY A 9 -8.04 -1.33 -13.80
N ASP A 10 -7.76 -0.24 -13.09
CA ASP A 10 -7.90 1.15 -13.56
C ASP A 10 -6.52 1.67 -13.98
N ALA A 11 -6.39 2.09 -15.24
CA ALA A 11 -5.11 2.45 -15.83
C ALA A 11 -4.46 3.68 -15.17
N GLU A 12 -5.26 4.64 -14.70
CA GLU A 12 -4.79 5.88 -14.09
C GLU A 12 -4.41 5.65 -12.63
N ALA A 13 -5.20 4.85 -11.89
CA ALA A 13 -4.82 4.42 -10.54
C ALA A 13 -3.53 3.59 -10.59
N ASP A 14 -3.44 2.62 -11.50
CA ASP A 14 -2.25 1.77 -11.65
C ASP A 14 -1.01 2.58 -12.07
N LYS A 15 -1.18 3.62 -12.88
CA LYS A 15 -0.10 4.57 -13.21
C LYS A 15 0.37 5.32 -11.95
N LEU A 16 -0.55 5.93 -11.21
CA LEU A 16 -0.25 6.64 -9.97
C LEU A 16 0.50 5.74 -8.97
N LEU A 17 0.01 4.51 -8.76
CA LEU A 17 0.64 3.52 -7.87
C LEU A 17 2.04 3.10 -8.33
N SER A 18 2.31 3.12 -9.63
CA SER A 18 3.62 2.78 -10.21
C SER A 18 4.65 3.90 -10.04
N GLU A 19 4.19 5.15 -10.01
CA GLU A 19 5.03 6.34 -10.04
C GLU A 19 5.23 6.96 -8.65
N ASP A 20 4.26 6.80 -7.75
CA ASP A 20 4.26 7.42 -6.42
C ASP A 20 4.33 6.35 -5.29
N PRO A 21 5.47 6.23 -4.58
CA PRO A 21 5.60 5.28 -3.48
C PRO A 21 4.67 5.55 -2.29
N PHE A 22 4.28 6.81 -2.05
CA PHE A 22 3.31 7.17 -1.01
C PHE A 22 1.89 6.72 -1.39
N ALA A 23 1.52 6.84 -2.67
CA ALA A 23 0.25 6.31 -3.16
C ALA A 23 0.18 4.80 -2.96
N LEU A 24 1.27 4.09 -3.23
CA LEU A 24 1.35 2.65 -3.02
C LEU A 24 1.22 2.25 -1.54
N LEU A 25 1.90 2.95 -0.63
CA LEU A 25 1.72 2.75 0.82
C LEU A 25 0.28 3.05 1.25
N THR A 26 -0.33 4.10 0.71
CA THR A 26 -1.71 4.47 1.00
C THR A 26 -2.69 3.39 0.55
N GLY A 27 -2.52 2.83 -0.66
CA GLY A 27 -3.31 1.70 -1.13
C GLY A 27 -3.20 0.48 -0.20
N MET A 28 -1.99 0.18 0.27
CA MET A 28 -1.75 -0.88 1.24
C MET A 28 -2.40 -0.58 2.60
N LEU A 29 -2.31 0.66 3.09
CA LEU A 29 -2.98 1.09 4.32
C LEU A 29 -4.50 0.88 4.24
N LEU A 30 -5.10 1.14 3.08
CA LEU A 30 -6.52 0.97 2.83
C LEU A 30 -6.97 -0.48 2.62
N ASP A 31 -6.07 -1.44 2.40
CA ASP A 31 -6.41 -2.87 2.23
C ASP A 31 -6.82 -3.48 3.58
N GLN A 32 -8.03 -3.13 4.04
CA GLN A 32 -8.59 -3.60 5.29
C GLN A 32 -10.09 -3.88 5.16
N GLN A 33 -10.41 -5.18 5.13
CA GLN A 33 -11.78 -5.68 5.08
C GLN A 33 -12.61 -5.09 3.90
N ILE A 34 -11.96 -4.81 2.77
CA ILE A 34 -12.55 -4.55 1.47
C ILE A 34 -11.79 -5.36 0.42
N ALA A 35 -12.24 -5.36 -0.83
CA ALA A 35 -11.47 -5.97 -1.90
C ALA A 35 -10.19 -5.16 -2.17
N MET A 36 -9.07 -5.83 -2.44
CA MET A 36 -7.76 -5.16 -2.53
C MET A 36 -7.72 -4.16 -3.68
N GLU A 37 -8.32 -4.47 -4.83
CA GLU A 37 -8.40 -3.54 -5.96
C GLU A 37 -9.15 -2.24 -5.61
N VAL A 38 -10.15 -2.33 -4.72
CA VAL A 38 -10.91 -1.16 -4.25
C VAL A 38 -10.06 -0.32 -3.30
N ALA A 39 -9.29 -0.97 -2.42
CA ALA A 39 -8.36 -0.30 -1.52
C ALA A 39 -7.27 0.46 -2.28
N PHE A 40 -6.65 -0.20 -3.26
CA PHE A 40 -5.57 0.38 -4.06
C PHE A 40 -6.06 1.44 -5.06
N ASN A 41 -7.37 1.54 -5.32
CA ASN A 41 -7.94 2.67 -6.06
C ASN A 41 -8.11 3.94 -5.17
N GLY A 42 -8.09 3.79 -3.85
CA GLY A 42 -8.26 4.88 -2.88
C GLY A 42 -7.34 6.11 -3.10
N PRO A 43 -6.03 5.95 -3.36
CA PRO A 43 -5.14 7.07 -3.67
C PRO A 43 -5.59 7.90 -4.87
N LYS A 44 -6.13 7.27 -5.92
CA LYS A 44 -6.65 7.99 -7.09
C LYS A 44 -7.84 8.88 -6.71
N LYS A 45 -8.77 8.39 -5.88
CA LYS A 45 -9.89 9.20 -5.39
C LYS A 45 -9.45 10.41 -4.58
N ILE A 46 -8.37 10.28 -3.80
CA ILE A 46 -7.78 11.41 -3.08
C ILE A 46 -7.16 12.39 -4.10
N ALA A 47 -6.41 11.87 -5.07
CA ALA A 47 -5.79 12.68 -6.11
C ALA A 47 -6.79 13.50 -6.92
N ASP A 48 -7.92 12.89 -7.30
CA ASP A 48 -9.01 13.54 -8.04
C ASP A 48 -9.65 14.70 -7.25
N ARG A 49 -9.55 14.68 -5.91
CA ARG A 49 -10.15 15.69 -5.01
C ARG A 49 -9.19 16.79 -4.58
N MET A 50 -7.89 16.52 -4.62
CA MET A 50 -6.83 17.43 -4.17
C MET A 50 -6.00 18.03 -5.32
N ASP A 51 -6.46 17.85 -6.55
CA ASP A 51 -5.76 18.24 -7.77
C ASP A 51 -4.33 17.67 -7.79
N GLY A 52 -4.28 16.33 -7.82
CA GLY A 52 -3.07 15.53 -7.75
C GLY A 52 -2.85 14.89 -6.38
N PHE A 53 -1.89 13.96 -6.33
CA PHE A 53 -1.53 13.22 -5.13
C PHE A 53 -0.19 13.73 -4.58
N SER A 54 -0.17 14.16 -3.31
CA SER A 54 1.05 14.66 -2.68
C SER A 54 1.04 14.39 -1.18
N VAL A 55 2.08 13.72 -0.69
CA VAL A 55 2.26 13.46 0.74
C VAL A 55 2.31 14.75 1.55
N THR A 56 2.96 15.80 1.03
CA THR A 56 3.05 17.10 1.70
C THR A 56 1.71 17.81 1.74
N LYS A 57 0.98 17.84 0.61
CA LYS A 57 -0.38 18.44 0.58
C LYS A 57 -1.32 17.75 1.58
N ILE A 58 -1.23 16.41 1.69
CA ILE A 58 -2.07 15.64 2.62
C ILE A 58 -1.68 15.91 4.08
N ALA A 59 -0.39 15.95 4.38
CA ALA A 59 0.10 16.21 5.75
C ALA A 59 -0.19 17.64 6.22
N GLU A 60 -0.17 18.62 5.32
CA GLU A 60 -0.42 20.04 5.63
C GLU A 60 -1.91 20.40 5.61
N ALA A 61 -2.78 19.54 5.08
CA ALA A 61 -4.21 19.78 5.06
C ALA A 61 -4.79 19.76 6.48
N ASP A 62 -5.80 20.59 6.71
CA ASP A 62 -6.63 20.46 7.91
C ASP A 62 -7.23 19.05 7.96
N LEU A 63 -7.15 18.42 9.13
CA LEU A 63 -7.53 17.02 9.29
C LEU A 63 -9.02 16.79 9.01
N GLU A 64 -9.89 17.69 9.47
CA GLU A 64 -11.34 17.52 9.29
C GLU A 64 -11.73 17.80 7.84
N GLU A 65 -11.16 18.83 7.21
CA GLU A 65 -11.36 19.09 5.77
C GLU A 65 -10.89 17.90 4.92
N PHE A 66 -9.73 17.32 5.24
CA PHE A 66 -9.23 16.12 4.55
C PHE A 66 -10.15 14.91 4.74
N VAL A 67 -10.68 14.72 5.96
CA VAL A 67 -11.66 13.67 6.26
C VAL A 67 -12.94 13.87 5.45
N GLU A 68 -13.48 15.08 5.39
CA GLU A 68 -14.66 15.43 4.60
C GLU A 68 -14.45 15.11 3.13
N LEU A 69 -13.31 15.53 2.55
CA LEU A 69 -12.92 15.18 1.19
C LEU A 69 -12.92 13.66 0.99
N CYS A 70 -12.36 12.88 1.91
CA CYS A 70 -12.24 11.43 1.78
C CYS A 70 -13.59 10.68 1.87
N VAL A 71 -14.59 11.22 2.58
CA VAL A 71 -15.91 10.56 2.74
C VAL A 71 -16.92 10.94 1.65
N GLN A 72 -16.62 11.92 0.80
CA GLN A 72 -17.45 12.22 -0.38
C GLN A 72 -17.74 10.97 -1.21
N LYS A 73 -18.98 10.79 -1.64
CA LYS A 73 -19.40 9.59 -2.40
C LYS A 73 -18.86 9.64 -3.84
N PRO A 74 -18.31 8.54 -4.37
CA PRO A 74 -17.99 7.29 -3.68
C PRO A 74 -16.79 7.46 -2.73
N ALA A 75 -16.94 7.08 -1.46
CA ALA A 75 -15.89 7.27 -0.45
C ALA A 75 -14.61 6.48 -0.79
N ILE A 76 -13.47 6.89 -0.20
CA ILE A 76 -12.20 6.17 -0.38
C ILE A 76 -12.24 4.77 0.25
N HIS A 77 -13.09 4.58 1.28
CA HIS A 77 -13.24 3.33 2.02
C HIS A 77 -14.63 3.25 2.65
N ARG A 78 -15.12 2.03 2.94
CA ARG A 78 -16.36 1.82 3.71
C ARG A 78 -16.29 2.29 5.18
N TYR A 79 -15.09 2.61 5.65
CA TYR A 79 -14.79 3.18 6.97
C TYR A 79 -14.13 4.55 6.77
N GLY A 80 -14.74 5.37 5.90
CA GLY A 80 -14.11 6.53 5.28
C GLY A 80 -13.40 7.45 6.26
N GLY A 81 -14.09 7.96 7.28
CA GLY A 81 -13.48 8.90 8.24
C GLY A 81 -12.31 8.31 9.03
N SER A 82 -12.44 7.07 9.52
CA SER A 82 -11.34 6.40 10.25
C SER A 82 -10.14 6.13 9.35
N MET A 83 -10.38 5.72 8.10
CA MET A 83 -9.28 5.49 7.15
C MET A 83 -8.63 6.80 6.69
N ALA A 84 -9.41 7.86 6.49
CA ALA A 84 -8.89 9.18 6.14
C ALA A 84 -7.92 9.70 7.21
N ARG A 85 -8.31 9.65 8.49
CA ARG A 85 -7.41 10.02 9.60
C ARG A 85 -6.12 9.20 9.63
N ARG A 86 -6.18 7.92 9.28
CA ARG A 86 -4.98 7.07 9.18
C ARG A 86 -4.09 7.45 7.99
N VAL A 87 -4.68 7.82 6.85
CA VAL A 87 -3.92 8.29 5.68
C VAL A 87 -3.22 9.62 6.00
N HIS A 88 -3.92 10.53 6.67
CA HIS A 88 -3.35 11.80 7.14
C HIS A 88 -2.19 11.58 8.10
N ALA A 89 -2.38 10.79 9.17
CA ALA A 89 -1.31 10.43 10.10
C ALA A 89 -0.12 9.71 9.44
N LEU A 90 -0.38 8.89 8.41
CA LEU A 90 0.68 8.28 7.62
C LEU A 90 1.45 9.35 6.82
N ALA A 91 0.78 10.35 6.26
CA ALA A 91 1.41 11.45 5.53
C ALA A 91 2.31 12.28 6.46
N GLU A 92 1.80 12.68 7.62
CA GLU A 92 2.55 13.39 8.67
C GLU A 92 3.82 12.61 9.04
N HIS A 93 3.67 11.31 9.34
CA HIS A 93 4.81 10.47 9.70
C HIS A 93 5.88 10.43 8.60
N ILE A 94 5.49 10.38 7.32
CA ILE A 94 6.44 10.40 6.19
C ILE A 94 7.13 11.77 6.06
N VAL A 95 6.40 12.87 6.28
CA VAL A 95 6.99 14.22 6.27
C VAL A 95 8.00 14.36 7.40
N GLU A 96 7.61 14.04 8.63
CA GLU A 96 8.44 14.19 9.82
C GLU A 96 9.69 13.30 9.81
N ASN A 97 9.52 12.01 9.49
CA ASN A 97 10.58 11.01 9.69
C ASN A 97 11.38 10.73 8.42
N TYR A 98 10.83 11.07 7.25
CA TYR A 98 11.45 10.80 5.95
C TYR A 98 11.52 12.04 5.04
N GLY A 99 11.15 13.23 5.52
CA GLY A 99 11.23 14.48 4.76
C GLY A 99 10.35 14.48 3.51
N GLY A 100 9.19 13.83 3.58
CA GLY A 100 8.24 13.73 2.47
C GLY A 100 8.70 12.79 1.34
N LYS A 101 9.76 12.00 1.55
CA LYS A 101 10.29 11.05 0.56
C LYS A 101 10.07 9.62 1.03
N THR A 102 8.92 9.04 0.69
CA THR A 102 8.51 7.70 1.13
C THR A 102 9.53 6.60 0.82
N ASP A 103 10.18 6.64 -0.33
CA ASP A 103 11.16 5.61 -0.71
C ASP A 103 12.42 5.59 0.17
N ARG A 104 12.66 6.63 0.97
CA ARG A 104 13.71 6.64 1.99
C ARG A 104 13.55 5.54 3.03
N ILE A 105 12.35 5.00 3.25
CA ILE A 105 12.11 3.86 4.12
C ILE A 105 13.04 2.69 3.75
N TRP A 106 13.12 2.36 2.45
CA TRP A 106 13.91 1.23 1.95
C TRP A 106 15.19 1.62 1.19
N LYS A 107 15.47 2.91 0.99
CA LYS A 107 16.71 3.38 0.32
C LYS A 107 17.74 3.98 1.27
N THR A 108 17.32 4.61 2.36
CA THR A 108 18.25 5.39 3.21
C THR A 108 19.08 4.48 4.08
N GLY A 109 20.41 4.66 4.01
CA GLY A 109 21.36 3.91 4.82
C GLY A 109 21.60 2.47 4.37
N LYS A 110 21.21 2.11 3.13
CA LYS A 110 21.35 0.74 2.57
C LYS A 110 20.81 -0.34 3.51
N PRO A 111 19.50 -0.29 3.86
CA PRO A 111 18.94 -1.25 4.80
C PRO A 111 18.86 -2.65 4.17
N ASP A 112 18.91 -3.68 5.02
CA ASP A 112 18.52 -5.03 4.63
C ASP A 112 16.98 -5.20 4.72
N GLY A 113 16.49 -6.39 4.39
CA GLY A 113 15.08 -6.73 4.44
C GLY A 113 14.49 -6.65 5.85
N ALA A 114 15.26 -6.96 6.89
CA ALA A 114 14.80 -6.94 8.27
C ALA A 114 14.63 -5.49 8.78
N GLU A 115 15.58 -4.61 8.48
CA GLU A 115 15.51 -3.19 8.81
C GLU A 115 14.40 -2.49 8.01
N ALA A 116 14.24 -2.80 6.72
CA ALA A 116 13.12 -2.29 5.94
C ALA A 116 11.77 -2.76 6.50
N LEU A 117 11.65 -4.04 6.91
CA LEU A 117 10.45 -4.55 7.58
C LEU A 117 10.17 -3.81 8.89
N LYS A 118 11.20 -3.59 9.71
CA LYS A 118 11.08 -2.84 10.97
C LYS A 118 10.55 -1.43 10.74
N ARG A 119 11.07 -0.72 9.74
CA ARG A 119 10.59 0.63 9.37
C ARG A 119 9.16 0.61 8.86
N LEU A 120 8.81 -0.36 8.01
CA LEU A 120 7.43 -0.54 7.53
C LEU A 120 6.45 -0.82 8.68
N LYS A 121 6.84 -1.58 9.69
CA LYS A 121 6.03 -1.85 10.89
C LYS A 121 5.87 -0.65 11.81
N ALA A 122 6.74 0.35 11.72
CA ALA A 122 6.65 1.58 12.50
C ALA A 122 5.66 2.59 11.90
N LEU A 123 5.20 2.38 10.66
CA LEU A 123 4.26 3.28 9.99
C LEU A 123 2.87 3.24 10.67
N PRO A 124 2.20 4.39 10.85
CA PRO A 124 0.82 4.44 11.31
C PRO A 124 -0.11 3.55 10.46
N GLY A 125 -0.82 2.64 11.13
CA GLY A 125 -1.77 1.72 10.47
C GLY A 125 -1.14 0.49 9.78
N PHE A 126 0.17 0.27 9.91
CA PHE A 126 0.86 -0.92 9.43
C PHE A 126 1.08 -1.95 10.55
N GLY A 127 0.31 -3.04 10.51
CA GLY A 127 0.61 -4.24 11.29
C GLY A 127 1.63 -5.15 10.61
N ASP A 128 2.07 -6.20 11.31
CA ASP A 128 3.10 -7.15 10.84
C ASP A 128 2.79 -7.74 9.45
N GLN A 129 1.57 -8.24 9.26
CA GLN A 129 1.14 -8.80 7.98
C GLN A 129 1.26 -7.79 6.82
N LYS A 130 0.77 -6.57 7.03
CA LYS A 130 0.73 -5.52 6.00
C LYS A 130 2.16 -5.09 5.63
N ALA A 131 3.03 -4.96 6.62
CA ALA A 131 4.44 -4.65 6.43
C ALA A 131 5.16 -5.76 5.64
N ARG A 132 4.92 -7.04 5.94
CA ARG A 132 5.51 -8.16 5.19
C ARG A 132 5.02 -8.24 3.75
N ILE A 133 3.71 -8.02 3.52
CA ILE A 133 3.15 -7.96 2.16
C ILE A 133 3.80 -6.80 1.38
N PHE A 134 3.94 -5.63 2.00
CA PHE A 134 4.55 -4.49 1.33
C PHE A 134 6.03 -4.73 1.01
N LEU A 135 6.79 -5.34 1.93
CA LEU A 135 8.17 -5.76 1.66
C LEU A 135 8.25 -6.76 0.49
N ALA A 136 7.32 -7.71 0.42
CA ALA A 136 7.23 -8.62 -0.72
C ALA A 136 6.93 -7.90 -2.03
N LEU A 137 6.02 -6.91 -2.02
CA LEU A 137 5.68 -6.11 -3.20
C LEU A 137 6.89 -5.32 -3.71
N LEU A 138 7.66 -4.71 -2.80
CA LEU A 138 8.92 -4.02 -3.10
C LEU A 138 9.90 -4.94 -3.86
N GLY A 139 10.11 -6.15 -3.34
CA GLY A 139 11.05 -7.11 -3.92
C GLY A 139 10.56 -7.76 -5.22
N LYS A 140 9.28 -8.17 -5.27
CA LYS A 140 8.69 -8.92 -6.40
C LYS A 140 8.42 -8.05 -7.61
N GLN A 141 7.90 -6.84 -7.41
CA GLN A 141 7.39 -6.02 -8.52
C GLN A 141 8.20 -4.74 -8.76
N LEU A 142 8.72 -4.12 -7.70
CA LEU A 142 9.44 -2.85 -7.81
C LEU A 142 10.97 -2.99 -7.93
N GLY A 143 11.49 -4.22 -7.88
CA GLY A 143 12.92 -4.49 -8.06
C GLY A 143 13.79 -4.05 -6.89
N VAL A 144 13.19 -3.76 -5.73
CA VAL A 144 13.90 -3.39 -4.50
C VAL A 144 14.42 -4.67 -3.83
N LYS A 145 15.59 -5.14 -4.27
CA LYS A 145 16.22 -6.39 -3.83
C LYS A 145 17.13 -6.17 -2.62
N LEU A 146 16.56 -5.90 -1.46
CA LEU A 146 17.33 -5.78 -0.21
C LEU A 146 17.83 -7.15 0.27
N ASP A 147 19.00 -7.22 0.89
CA ASP A 147 19.50 -8.51 1.41
C ASP A 147 18.49 -9.12 2.39
N GLY A 148 18.18 -10.41 2.24
CA GLY A 148 17.26 -11.13 3.14
C GLY A 148 15.78 -10.71 3.06
N TRP A 149 15.34 -9.98 2.03
CA TRP A 149 13.96 -9.48 1.97
C TRP A 149 12.90 -10.58 1.90
N ARG A 150 13.20 -11.73 1.30
CA ARG A 150 12.24 -12.83 1.17
C ARG A 150 11.98 -13.49 2.50
N GLU A 151 13.05 -13.76 3.24
CA GLU A 151 13.05 -14.33 4.58
C GLU A 151 12.29 -13.40 5.53
N ALA A 152 12.57 -12.09 5.47
CA ALA A 152 11.85 -11.08 6.24
C ALA A 152 10.36 -11.00 5.86
N ALA A 153 10.01 -11.11 4.58
CA ALA A 153 8.62 -11.14 4.12
C ALA A 153 7.88 -12.47 4.47
N GLY A 154 8.61 -13.51 4.89
CA GLY A 154 8.06 -14.82 5.24
C GLY A 154 7.32 -15.47 4.07
N ALA A 155 6.14 -16.04 4.32
CA ALA A 155 5.32 -16.69 3.28
C ALA A 155 4.97 -15.77 2.10
N TYR A 156 4.95 -14.45 2.28
CA TYR A 156 4.73 -13.49 1.20
C TYR A 156 5.96 -13.30 0.30
N GLY A 157 7.16 -13.67 0.77
CA GLY A 157 8.40 -13.63 0.02
C GLY A 157 8.64 -14.86 -0.87
N GLU A 158 7.88 -15.94 -0.67
CA GLU A 158 8.00 -17.19 -1.43
C GLU A 158 7.87 -16.93 -2.94
N GLU A 159 8.78 -17.53 -3.71
CA GLU A 159 8.74 -17.48 -5.17
C GLU A 159 7.54 -18.27 -5.71
N GLY A 160 6.86 -17.71 -6.72
CA GLY A 160 5.66 -18.32 -7.30
C GLY A 160 4.40 -18.27 -6.43
N SER A 161 4.45 -17.67 -5.23
CA SER A 161 3.27 -17.59 -4.36
C SER A 161 2.15 -16.73 -4.96
N ARG A 162 0.88 -17.06 -4.67
CA ARG A 162 -0.31 -16.25 -5.02
C ARG A 162 -1.12 -15.88 -3.79
N ARG A 163 -0.48 -15.20 -2.84
CA ARG A 163 -1.03 -14.98 -1.47
C ARG A 163 -1.58 -13.58 -1.24
N SER A 164 -1.07 -12.58 -1.96
CA SER A 164 -1.31 -11.17 -1.64
C SER A 164 -1.22 -10.26 -2.87
N ILE A 165 -1.45 -8.95 -2.65
CA ILE A 165 -1.30 -7.95 -3.70
C ILE A 165 0.13 -7.89 -4.28
N ALA A 166 1.13 -8.34 -3.52
CA ALA A 166 2.51 -8.48 -3.99
C ALA A 166 2.64 -9.46 -5.17
N ASP A 167 1.67 -10.35 -5.35
CA ASP A 167 1.66 -11.40 -6.38
C ASP A 167 0.76 -11.05 -7.57
N VAL A 168 0.12 -9.87 -7.57
CA VAL A 168 -0.79 -9.41 -8.63
C VAL A 168 -0.02 -8.64 -9.70
N THR A 169 0.12 -9.25 -10.87
CA THR A 169 0.83 -8.69 -12.05
C THR A 169 -0.04 -8.64 -13.31
N SER A 170 -1.22 -9.25 -13.27
CA SER A 170 -2.19 -9.38 -14.37
C SER A 170 -3.59 -9.67 -13.81
N ALA A 171 -4.62 -9.55 -14.65
CA ALA A 171 -6.00 -9.91 -14.29
C ALA A 171 -6.15 -11.39 -13.87
N GLU A 172 -5.36 -12.28 -14.49
CA GLU A 172 -5.29 -13.70 -14.12
C GLU A 172 -4.76 -13.86 -12.70
N SER A 173 -3.60 -13.26 -12.38
CA SER A 173 -3.03 -13.34 -11.03
C SER A 173 -3.89 -12.68 -9.95
N LEU A 174 -4.67 -11.64 -10.31
CA LEU A 174 -5.65 -11.03 -9.41
C LEU A 174 -6.74 -12.04 -9.04
N THR A 175 -7.21 -12.83 -10.02
CA THR A 175 -8.18 -13.90 -9.79
C THR A 175 -7.60 -14.98 -8.87
N GLU A 176 -6.39 -15.46 -9.15
CA GLU A 176 -5.70 -16.48 -8.34
C GLU A 176 -5.53 -16.03 -6.88
N VAL A 177 -5.11 -14.77 -6.66
CA VAL A 177 -4.94 -14.21 -5.31
C VAL A 177 -6.29 -14.06 -4.59
N ARG A 178 -7.37 -13.70 -5.30
CA ARG A 178 -8.73 -13.66 -4.71
C ARG A 178 -9.20 -15.03 -4.27
N GLU A 179 -8.98 -16.05 -5.10
CA GLU A 179 -9.30 -17.44 -4.79
C GLU A 179 -8.53 -17.93 -3.56
N PHE A 180 -7.23 -17.65 -3.50
CA PHE A 180 -6.40 -17.95 -2.34
C PHE A 180 -6.93 -17.28 -1.06
N LYS A 181 -7.19 -15.96 -1.09
CA LYS A 181 -7.73 -15.23 0.08
C LYS A 181 -9.10 -15.78 0.51
N LYS A 182 -9.96 -16.17 -0.44
CA LYS A 182 -11.28 -16.77 -0.16
C LYS A 182 -11.11 -18.14 0.52
N ALA A 183 -10.24 -18.99 0.01
CA ALA A 183 -9.95 -20.30 0.58
C ALA A 183 -9.37 -20.20 2.00
N ALA A 184 -8.38 -19.32 2.21
CA ALA A 184 -7.77 -19.08 3.51
C ALA A 184 -8.80 -18.58 4.55
N LYS A 185 -9.69 -17.66 4.15
CA LYS A 185 -10.79 -17.17 5.02
C LYS A 185 -11.80 -18.26 5.35
N ALA A 186 -12.08 -19.18 4.42
CA ALA A 186 -12.96 -20.32 4.68
C ALA A 186 -12.32 -21.33 5.63
N ALA A 187 -11.02 -21.57 5.51
CA ALA A 187 -10.27 -22.44 6.43
C ALA A 187 -10.21 -21.88 7.86
N ALA A 188 -10.02 -20.58 8.03
CA ALA A 188 -9.95 -19.93 9.35
C ALA A 188 -11.30 -19.81 10.09
N LYS A 189 -12.42 -20.15 9.43
CA LYS A 189 -13.76 -20.18 10.04
C LYS A 189 -14.17 -21.56 10.52
N LYS A 190 -13.39 -22.59 10.18
CA LYS A 190 -13.54 -23.96 10.69
C LYS A 190 -12.69 -24.12 11.94
#